data_AF-B0WL17-F1
#
_entry.id   AF-B0WL17-F1
#
_cell.length_a   1.000
_cell.length_b   1.000
_cell.length_c   1.000
_cell.angle_alpha   90.00
_cell.angle_beta   90.00
_cell.angle_gamma   90.00
#
_symmetry.space_group_name_H-M   'P 1'
#
loop_
_entity.id
_entity.type
_entity.pdbx_description
1 polymer ?
#
loop_
_entity_poly.entity_id
_entity_poly.type
_entity_poly.pdbx_seq_one_letter_code
_entity_poly.pdbx_strand_id
1 'polypeptide(L)'
;MKFSLVLCLLPAVILAQDKLISREEETCREQEGASDEDVEMLQSFMTPETRTTKCYYSCVMQKIGYSDGQRFDKEGFLSTAVNFSSKDRETMQRIADQCEGTTNEDHCELAADIAECIIPSRRN
;
A
#
# COMPACT_ATOMS: atom_id res chain seq x y z
N MET A 1 -26.34 -16.82 -49.40
CA MET A 1 -26.46 -17.43 -48.06
C MET A 1 -25.32 -16.87 -47.21
N LYS A 2 -25.45 -15.67 -46.62
CA LYS A 2 -25.77 -15.42 -45.20
C LYS A 2 -25.18 -16.48 -44.24
N PHE A 3 -23.97 -16.23 -43.75
CA PHE A 3 -23.52 -16.72 -42.45
C PHE A 3 -23.18 -15.51 -41.58
N SER A 4 -23.85 -15.47 -40.44
CA SER A 4 -23.97 -14.35 -39.53
C SER A 4 -22.65 -13.97 -38.87
N LEU A 5 -22.51 -12.66 -38.65
CA LEU A 5 -21.75 -12.07 -37.55
C LEU A 5 -22.16 -12.75 -36.23
N VAL A 6 -21.33 -13.67 -35.72
CA VAL A 6 -21.32 -13.99 -34.30
C VAL A 6 -20.29 -13.07 -33.67
N LEU A 7 -20.79 -11.92 -33.24
CA LEU A 7 -20.17 -11.05 -32.27
C LEU A 7 -19.99 -11.92 -31.01
N CYS A 8 -18.79 -12.48 -30.82
CA CYS A 8 -18.40 -13.05 -29.54
C CYS A 8 -18.31 -11.88 -28.55
N LEU A 9 -19.48 -11.50 -28.01
CA LEU A 9 -19.60 -10.84 -26.72
C LEU A 9 -19.17 -11.87 -25.67
N LEU A 10 -17.87 -12.13 -25.61
CA LEU A 10 -17.27 -12.42 -24.33
C LEU A 10 -17.39 -11.08 -23.59
N PRO A 11 -18.26 -10.97 -22.56
CA PRO A 11 -18.27 -9.79 -21.74
C PRO A 11 -16.84 -9.63 -21.25
N ALA A 12 -16.21 -8.53 -21.64
CA ALA A 12 -15.09 -7.89 -20.98
C ALA A 12 -14.51 -8.72 -19.82
N VAL A 13 -13.84 -9.83 -20.12
CA VAL A 13 -12.75 -10.30 -19.28
C VAL A 13 -11.59 -9.40 -19.68
N ILE A 14 -11.78 -8.10 -19.41
CA ILE A 14 -10.72 -7.12 -19.38
C ILE A 14 -9.86 -7.65 -18.25
N LEU A 15 -8.80 -8.33 -18.67
CA LEU A 15 -7.57 -8.58 -17.93
C LEU A 15 -7.70 -8.16 -16.47
N ALA A 16 -8.24 -9.07 -15.64
CA ALA A 16 -7.79 -9.09 -14.26
C ALA A 16 -6.28 -9.31 -14.40
N GLN A 17 -5.51 -8.22 -14.34
CA GLN A 17 -4.10 -8.33 -14.09
C GLN A 17 -4.05 -9.08 -12.77
N ASP A 18 -3.63 -10.35 -12.78
CA ASP A 18 -3.37 -11.10 -11.55
C ASP A 18 -2.19 -10.42 -10.84
N LYS A 19 -2.40 -9.21 -10.31
CA LYS A 19 -1.50 -8.60 -9.36
C LYS A 19 -1.66 -9.44 -8.10
N LEU A 20 -0.58 -10.11 -7.73
CA LEU A 20 -0.54 -10.94 -6.53
C LEU A 20 -0.70 -10.03 -5.32
N ILE A 21 -1.91 -9.95 -4.78
CA ILE A 21 -2.21 -9.29 -3.51
C ILE A 21 -1.72 -10.17 -2.36
N SER A 22 -1.04 -9.59 -1.37
CA SER A 22 -0.68 -10.33 -0.15
C SER A 22 -1.92 -10.66 0.68
N ARG A 23 -1.81 -11.66 1.58
CA ARG A 23 -2.91 -12.02 2.48
C ARG A 23 -3.28 -10.86 3.40
N GLU A 24 -2.28 -10.09 3.82
CA GLU A 24 -2.41 -8.91 4.66
C GLU A 24 -3.15 -7.79 3.93
N GLU A 25 -2.77 -7.49 2.68
CA GLU A 25 -3.48 -6.54 1.81
C GLU A 25 -4.93 -6.97 1.57
N GLU A 26 -5.19 -8.23 1.22
CA GLU A 26 -6.55 -8.74 1.00
C GLU A 26 -7.42 -8.60 2.25
N THR A 27 -6.89 -8.99 3.41
CA THR A 27 -7.61 -8.86 4.69
C THR A 27 -7.95 -7.39 4.97
N CYS A 28 -7.00 -6.47 4.72
CA CYS A 28 -7.21 -5.05 4.95
C CYS A 28 -8.18 -4.42 3.95
N ARG A 29 -8.17 -4.87 2.70
CA ARG A 29 -9.12 -4.43 1.68
C ARG A 29 -10.55 -4.72 2.12
N GLU A 30 -10.80 -5.94 2.58
CA GLU A 30 -12.12 -6.35 3.10
C GLU A 30 -12.50 -5.58 4.36
N GLN A 31 -11.57 -5.38 5.30
CA GLN A 31 -11.82 -4.70 6.58
C GLN A 31 -12.17 -3.22 6.40
N GLU A 32 -11.46 -2.52 5.53
CA GLU A 32 -11.59 -1.07 5.35
C GLU A 32 -12.55 -0.69 4.21
N GLY A 33 -13.04 -1.68 3.46
CA GLY A 33 -13.89 -1.46 2.29
C GLY A 33 -13.15 -0.74 1.16
N ALA A 34 -11.86 -1.05 1.00
CA ALA A 34 -11.00 -0.44 -0.02
C ALA A 34 -11.31 -1.00 -1.41
N SER A 35 -11.20 -0.18 -2.44
CA SER A 35 -11.39 -0.61 -3.82
C SER A 35 -10.13 -1.26 -4.40
N ASP A 36 -10.25 -1.84 -5.58
CA ASP A 36 -9.06 -2.35 -6.29
C ASP A 36 -8.10 -1.21 -6.64
N GLU A 37 -8.61 -0.01 -6.97
CA GLU A 37 -7.76 1.17 -7.17
C GLU A 37 -6.95 1.53 -5.92
N ASP A 38 -7.53 1.41 -4.72
CA ASP A 38 -6.84 1.66 -3.46
C ASP A 38 -5.67 0.67 -3.24
N VAL A 39 -5.87 -0.60 -3.61
CA VAL A 39 -4.81 -1.61 -3.62
C VAL A 39 -3.71 -1.24 -4.60
N GLU A 40 -4.06 -0.82 -5.81
CA GLU A 40 -3.09 -0.42 -6.82
C GLU A 40 -2.25 0.78 -6.40
N MET A 41 -2.85 1.74 -5.68
CA MET A 41 -2.11 2.89 -5.13
C MET A 41 -1.03 2.45 -4.14
N LEU A 42 -1.34 1.50 -3.24
CA LEU A 42 -0.37 0.97 -2.29
C LEU A 42 0.80 0.29 -3.00
N GLN A 43 0.48 -0.58 -3.95
CA GLN A 43 1.48 -1.32 -4.74
C GLN A 43 2.33 -0.41 -5.63
N SER A 44 1.78 0.76 -5.99
CA SER A 44 2.49 1.79 -6.76
C SER A 44 3.24 2.79 -5.88
N PHE A 45 3.26 2.58 -4.56
CA PHE A 45 3.88 3.49 -3.58
C PHE A 45 3.36 4.92 -3.73
N MET A 46 2.05 5.09 -3.81
CA MET A 46 1.41 6.41 -3.80
C MET A 46 1.01 6.80 -2.37
N THR A 47 1.00 8.09 -2.06
CA THR A 47 0.51 8.61 -0.78
C THR A 47 -1.02 8.50 -0.73
N PRO A 48 -1.62 7.99 0.37
CA PRO A 48 -3.07 7.87 0.48
C PRO A 48 -3.72 9.22 0.80
N GLU A 49 -4.79 9.58 0.08
CA GLU A 49 -5.45 10.89 0.23
C GLU A 49 -6.82 10.78 0.91
N THR A 50 -7.56 9.72 0.65
CA THR A 50 -8.94 9.54 1.15
C THR A 50 -8.94 8.82 2.49
N ARG A 51 -10.02 8.97 3.27
CA ARG A 51 -10.14 8.26 4.56
C ARG A 51 -9.99 6.75 4.40
N THR A 52 -10.68 6.16 3.42
CA THR A 52 -10.63 4.71 3.13
C THR A 52 -9.21 4.25 2.83
N THR A 53 -8.50 4.95 1.94
CA THR A 53 -7.13 4.58 1.55
C THR A 53 -6.14 4.73 2.69
N LYS A 54 -6.28 5.78 3.49
CA LYS A 54 -5.49 5.99 4.71
C LYS A 54 -5.70 4.86 5.72
N CYS A 55 -6.94 4.46 5.97
CA CYS A 55 -7.24 3.37 6.88
C CYS A 55 -6.77 2.01 6.33
N TYR A 56 -6.92 1.78 5.02
CA TYR A 56 -6.36 0.62 4.33
C TYR A 56 -4.84 0.51 4.53
N TYR A 57 -4.10 1.60 4.29
CA TYR A 57 -2.66 1.64 4.51
C TYR A 57 -2.31 1.40 5.97
N SER A 58 -3.05 2.00 6.90
CA SER A 58 -2.88 1.79 8.33
C SER A 58 -3.00 0.33 8.72
N CYS A 59 -4.04 -0.35 8.23
CA CYS A 59 -4.24 -1.77 8.46
C CYS A 59 -3.06 -2.59 7.94
N VAL A 60 -2.60 -2.34 6.70
CA VAL A 60 -1.48 -3.09 6.11
C VAL A 60 -0.19 -2.83 6.89
N MET A 61 0.13 -1.56 7.17
CA MET A 61 1.31 -1.17 7.93
C MET A 61 1.35 -1.82 9.31
N GLN A 62 0.21 -1.93 9.99
CA GLN A 62 0.13 -2.64 11.27
C GLN A 62 0.38 -4.14 11.13
N LYS A 63 -0.17 -4.78 10.08
CA LYS A 63 0.04 -6.22 9.86
C LYS A 63 1.48 -6.59 9.47
N ILE A 64 2.17 -5.72 8.74
CA ILE A 64 3.55 -5.96 8.29
C ILE A 64 4.61 -5.40 9.24
N GLY A 65 4.19 -4.77 10.33
CA GLY A 65 5.06 -4.27 11.40
C GLY A 65 5.69 -2.90 11.12
N TYR A 66 5.13 -2.07 10.24
CA TYR A 66 5.61 -0.69 10.05
C TYR A 66 5.04 0.29 11.09
N SER A 67 3.98 -0.10 11.78
CA SER A 67 3.31 0.73 12.77
C SER A 67 2.62 -0.13 13.82
N ASP A 68 2.47 0.38 15.03
CA ASP A 68 1.63 -0.22 16.09
C ASP A 68 0.24 0.45 16.20
N GLY A 69 -0.10 1.31 15.23
CA GLY A 69 -1.33 2.10 15.21
C GLY A 69 -1.24 3.43 15.97
N GLN A 70 -0.15 3.70 16.70
CA GLN A 70 0.08 4.97 17.41
C GLN A 70 1.36 5.68 16.94
N ARG A 71 2.34 4.90 16.46
CA ARG A 71 3.62 5.41 15.95
C ARG A 71 4.16 4.57 14.80
N PHE A 72 5.14 5.13 14.11
CA PHE A 72 6.01 4.37 13.21
C PHE A 72 6.89 3.41 14.02
N ASP A 73 6.96 2.15 13.57
CA ASP A 73 7.85 1.14 14.13
C ASP A 73 9.09 0.99 13.25
N LYS A 74 10.18 1.60 13.69
CA LYS A 74 11.46 1.58 13.00
C LYS A 74 12.06 0.18 12.88
N GLU A 75 12.00 -0.60 13.96
CA GLU A 75 12.59 -1.94 13.98
C GLU A 75 11.78 -2.89 13.08
N GLY A 76 10.46 -2.83 13.20
CA GLY A 76 9.56 -3.61 12.36
C GLY A 76 9.67 -3.21 10.89
N PHE A 77 9.76 -1.91 10.57
CA PHE A 77 10.07 -1.44 9.21
C PHE A 77 11.36 -2.03 8.67
N LEU A 78 12.46 -1.96 9.42
CA LEU A 78 13.75 -2.50 8.95
C LEU A 78 13.74 -4.03 8.81
N SER A 79 12.98 -4.73 9.66
CA SER A 79 12.85 -6.19 9.60
C SER A 79 12.13 -6.67 8.33
N THR A 80 11.19 -5.87 7.84
CA THR A 80 10.36 -6.19 6.67
C THR A 80 10.92 -5.53 5.40
N ALA A 81 11.12 -4.22 5.38
CA ALA A 81 11.46 -3.43 4.18
C ALA A 81 12.77 -3.84 3.52
N VAL A 82 13.79 -4.26 4.29
CA VAL A 82 15.09 -4.70 3.76
C VAL A 82 14.96 -5.94 2.87
N ASN A 83 13.95 -6.78 3.09
CA ASN A 83 13.74 -8.00 2.31
C ASN A 83 12.95 -7.74 1.02
N PHE A 84 12.17 -6.66 0.97
CA PHE A 84 11.24 -6.37 -0.13
C PHE A 84 11.65 -5.17 -0.99
N SER A 85 12.58 -4.33 -0.53
CA SER A 85 13.05 -3.18 -1.29
C SER A 85 14.25 -3.50 -2.17
N SER A 86 14.33 -2.81 -3.32
CA SER A 86 15.53 -2.79 -4.17
C SER A 86 16.63 -1.84 -3.66
N LYS A 87 16.35 -1.02 -2.65
CA LYS A 87 17.33 -0.12 -2.04
C LYS A 87 18.23 -0.91 -1.08
N ASP A 88 19.48 -0.48 -0.95
CA ASP A 88 20.41 -1.08 0.00
C ASP A 88 19.99 -0.83 1.47
N ARG A 89 20.57 -1.65 2.36
CA ARG A 89 20.29 -1.59 3.80
C ARG A 89 20.60 -0.23 4.42
N GLU A 90 21.65 0.46 3.95
CA GLU A 90 22.04 1.78 4.47
C GLU A 90 20.98 2.84 4.13
N THR A 91 20.46 2.80 2.90
CA THR A 91 19.37 3.66 2.46
C THR A 91 18.09 3.39 3.24
N MET A 92 17.78 2.11 3.51
CA MET A 92 16.64 1.73 4.37
C MET A 92 16.81 2.25 5.78
N GLN A 93 18.01 2.11 6.37
CA GLN A 93 18.33 2.63 7.69
C GLN A 93 18.11 4.14 7.75
N ARG A 94 18.62 4.88 6.76
CA ARG A 94 18.46 6.34 6.70
C ARG A 94 16.99 6.76 6.60
N ILE A 95 16.17 6.05 5.83
CA ILE A 95 14.72 6.32 5.76
C ILE A 95 14.07 6.05 7.12
N ALA A 96 14.39 4.92 7.74
CA ALA A 96 13.83 4.55 9.04
C ALA A 96 14.22 5.55 10.13
N ASP A 97 15.48 6.03 10.14
CA ASP A 97 15.95 7.08 11.03
C ASP A 97 15.23 8.42 10.79
N GLN A 98 14.91 8.74 9.53
CA GLN A 98 14.18 9.97 9.18
C GLN A 98 12.71 9.95 9.62
N CYS A 99 12.08 8.77 9.64
CA CYS A 99 10.68 8.59 10.05
C CYS A 99 10.51 8.23 11.52
N GLU A 100 11.60 8.08 12.26
CA GLU A 100 11.56 7.83 13.69
C GLU A 100 10.91 9.01 14.42
N GLY A 101 9.93 8.72 15.28
CA GLY A 101 9.15 9.73 16.00
C GLY A 101 7.87 10.18 15.28
N THR A 102 7.58 9.68 14.07
CA THR A 102 6.27 9.89 13.45
C THR A 102 5.18 9.26 14.31
N THR A 103 4.25 10.08 14.77
CA THR A 103 3.12 9.72 15.63
C THR A 103 1.88 10.48 15.21
N ASN A 104 0.72 9.87 15.41
CA ASN A 104 -0.57 10.50 15.18
C ASN A 104 -1.62 9.75 16.01
N GLU A 105 -2.57 10.47 16.59
CA GLU A 105 -3.64 9.87 17.40
C GLU A 105 -4.65 9.11 16.53
N ASP A 106 -4.79 9.50 15.26
CA ASP A 106 -5.60 8.80 14.28
C ASP A 106 -4.72 7.87 13.47
N HIS A 107 -4.91 6.56 13.66
CA HIS A 107 -4.09 5.55 12.99
C HIS A 107 -4.17 5.61 11.45
N CYS A 108 -5.27 6.13 10.88
CA CYS A 108 -5.38 6.30 9.43
C CYS A 108 -4.54 7.49 8.96
N GLU A 109 -4.59 8.61 9.69
CA GLU A 109 -3.73 9.77 9.38
C GLU A 109 -2.25 9.44 9.64
N LEU A 110 -1.95 8.65 10.68
CA LEU A 110 -0.61 8.10 10.91
C LEU A 110 -0.05 7.39 9.68
N ALA A 111 -0.87 6.60 8.99
CA ALA A 111 -0.43 5.88 7.81
C ALA A 111 -0.08 6.80 6.63
N ALA A 112 -0.81 7.93 6.50
CA ALA A 112 -0.46 8.96 5.52
C ALA A 112 0.86 9.64 5.88
N ASP A 113 1.05 10.00 7.15
CA ASP A 113 2.29 10.63 7.64
C ASP A 113 3.50 9.70 7.45
N ILE A 114 3.35 8.40 7.73
CA ILE A 114 4.37 7.38 7.49
C ILE A 114 4.64 7.23 5.99
N ALA A 115 3.60 7.15 5.15
CA ALA A 115 3.75 7.01 3.72
C ALA A 115 4.50 8.20 3.10
N GLU A 116 4.16 9.44 3.49
CA GLU A 116 4.83 10.66 3.04
C GLU A 116 6.31 10.70 3.49
N CYS A 117 6.61 10.20 4.68
CA CYS A 117 7.99 10.13 5.15
C CYS A 117 8.84 9.10 4.37
N ILE A 118 8.29 7.90 4.14
CA ILE A 118 9.00 6.79 3.45
C ILE A 118 9.12 7.04 1.95
N ILE A 119 8.04 7.55 1.35
CA ILE A 119 7.94 7.88 -0.06
C ILE A 119 8.03 9.41 -0.13
N PRO A 120 9.24 9.98 -0.12
CA PRO A 120 9.36 11.36 -0.51
C PRO A 120 8.92 11.41 -1.97
N SER A 121 7.66 11.80 -2.19
CA SER A 121 7.14 12.27 -3.47
C SER A 121 8.28 13.00 -4.13
N ARG A 122 8.71 12.57 -5.33
CA ARG A 122 9.84 13.16 -6.03
C ARG A 122 9.77 14.69 -5.88
N ARG A 123 10.52 15.25 -4.93
CA ARG A 123 10.56 16.70 -4.76
C ARG A 123 11.40 17.15 -5.94
N ASN A 124 10.72 17.83 -6.88
CA ASN A 124 11.38 18.66 -7.87
C ASN A 124 12.40 19.58 -7.20
#